data_AF-A0A383BRY1-F1
#
_entry.id   AF-A0A383BRY1-F1
#
_cell.length_a   1.000
_cell.length_b   1.000
_cell.length_c   1.000
_cell.angle_alpha   90.00
_cell.angle_beta   90.00
_cell.angle_gamma   90.00
#
_symmetry.space_group_name_H-M   'P 1'
#
loop_
_entity.id
_entity.type
_entity.pdbx_description
1 polymer ?
#
loop_
_entity_poly.entity_id
_entity_poly.type
_entity_poly.pdbx_seq_one_letter_code
_entity_poly.pdbx_strand_id
1 'polypeptide(L)'
;FNKLMEMSDRQRKLGIRTNADSPADAIKAREFGAEGIGLCRTEHMFFEPERISAMREMIVANDENERRKAIMKLLPHQKKDFYGILKAMVPHPVTIRLLDPPLHEFLPQEKDQMDDLAKDLAISIDELKRRVENLHELNPMLGHRGCRLGISYPEITEMQSRAIFEATVQLVQENECPYPEVMVPLVGSVSEFIHQRKIIDSQALKVKEESGIEFEYMVGTMIELPRACMVADSIAAEAQFFSFG
;
A
#
# COMPACT_ATOMS: atom_id res chain seq x y z
N PHE A 1 -32.52 7.12 -14.81
CA PHE A 1 -31.41 6.83 -13.89
C PHE A 1 -30.69 8.10 -13.46
N ASN A 2 -29.98 8.82 -14.35
CA ASN A 2 -29.17 10.01 -13.97
C ASN A 2 -29.95 11.10 -13.20
N LYS A 3 -31.17 11.43 -13.60
CA LYS A 3 -32.03 12.39 -12.86
C LYS A 3 -32.27 11.99 -11.40
N LEU A 4 -32.38 10.69 -11.10
CA LEU A 4 -32.52 10.19 -9.74
C LEU A 4 -31.20 10.33 -8.97
N MET A 5 -30.06 10.02 -9.61
CA MET A 5 -28.73 10.17 -8.99
C MET A 5 -28.46 11.64 -8.63
N GLU A 6 -28.76 12.58 -9.55
CA GLU A 6 -28.64 14.01 -9.26
C GLU A 6 -29.51 14.47 -8.08
N MET A 7 -30.71 13.92 -7.92
CA MET A 7 -31.56 14.21 -6.76
C MET A 7 -30.97 13.62 -5.47
N SER A 8 -30.44 12.41 -5.53
CA SER A 8 -29.76 11.76 -4.41
C SER A 8 -28.52 12.53 -3.97
N ASP A 9 -27.71 12.99 -4.93
CA ASP A 9 -26.49 13.77 -4.68
C ASP A 9 -26.77 15.10 -3.99
N ARG A 10 -27.91 15.74 -4.31
CA ARG A 10 -28.33 16.99 -3.64
C ARG A 10 -28.80 16.80 -2.20
N GLN A 11 -29.24 15.60 -1.84
CA GLN A 11 -29.80 15.31 -0.51
C GLN A 11 -28.79 14.63 0.42
N ARG A 12 -27.82 13.89 -0.13
CA ARG A 12 -26.84 13.17 0.68
C ARG A 12 -25.89 14.15 1.37
N LYS A 13 -25.47 13.74 2.57
CA LYS A 13 -24.41 14.43 3.34
C LYS A 13 -23.07 13.71 3.28
N LEU A 14 -23.11 12.40 3.05
CA LEU A 14 -21.90 11.57 2.96
C LEU A 14 -21.30 11.70 1.56
N GLY A 15 -19.98 11.87 1.51
CA GLY A 15 -19.21 11.69 0.28
C GLY A 15 -19.24 10.22 -0.14
N ILE A 16 -19.32 9.95 -1.45
CA ILE A 16 -19.31 8.58 -1.97
C ILE A 16 -17.99 8.34 -2.69
N ARG A 17 -17.11 7.57 -2.05
CA ARG A 17 -15.85 7.10 -2.65
C ARG A 17 -16.01 5.65 -3.11
N THR A 18 -15.09 5.19 -3.95
CA THR A 18 -15.04 3.82 -4.42
C THR A 18 -13.91 3.02 -3.78
N ASN A 19 -14.00 1.70 -3.86
CA ASN A 19 -12.84 0.82 -3.69
C ASN A 19 -12.37 0.44 -5.10
N ALA A 20 -11.15 0.84 -5.46
CA ALA A 20 -10.61 0.60 -6.79
C ALA A 20 -9.09 0.43 -6.72
N ASP A 21 -8.61 -0.64 -7.34
CA ASP A 21 -7.22 -1.09 -7.23
C ASP A 21 -6.48 -0.95 -8.58
N SER A 22 -7.18 -0.54 -9.65
CA SER A 22 -6.63 -0.37 -10.99
C SER A 22 -7.08 0.97 -11.62
N PRO A 23 -6.32 1.52 -12.58
CA PRO A 23 -6.73 2.73 -13.30
C PRO A 23 -8.06 2.56 -14.04
N ALA A 24 -8.33 1.37 -14.60
CA ALA A 24 -9.57 1.09 -15.32
C ALA A 24 -10.79 1.13 -14.38
N ASP A 25 -10.66 0.56 -13.17
CA ASP A 25 -11.72 0.59 -12.16
C ASP A 25 -11.93 2.00 -11.62
N ALA A 26 -10.84 2.77 -11.44
CA ALA A 26 -10.90 4.17 -11.02
C ALA A 26 -11.66 5.05 -12.02
N ILE A 27 -11.35 4.93 -13.32
CA ILE A 27 -12.06 5.65 -14.40
C ILE A 27 -13.54 5.29 -14.39
N LYS A 28 -13.85 3.99 -14.37
CA LYS A 28 -15.24 3.53 -14.38
C LYS A 28 -16.02 4.01 -13.16
N ALA A 29 -15.43 3.97 -11.97
CA ALA A 29 -16.07 4.48 -10.76
C ALA A 29 -16.34 5.99 -10.84
N ARG A 30 -15.40 6.75 -11.41
CA ARG A 30 -15.58 8.19 -11.65
C ARG A 30 -16.73 8.47 -12.63
N GLU A 31 -16.90 7.66 -13.67
CA GLU A 31 -18.05 7.75 -14.60
C GLU A 31 -19.40 7.55 -13.89
N PHE A 32 -19.41 6.76 -12.81
CA PHE A 32 -20.59 6.57 -11.95
C PHE A 32 -20.75 7.64 -10.86
N GLY A 33 -19.86 8.64 -10.80
CA GLY A 33 -19.95 9.76 -9.86
C GLY A 33 -19.18 9.57 -8.55
N ALA A 34 -18.24 8.61 -8.47
CA ALA A 34 -17.38 8.47 -7.30
C ALA A 34 -16.50 9.73 -7.09
N GLU A 35 -16.47 10.22 -5.86
CA GLU A 35 -15.80 11.47 -5.46
C GLU A 35 -14.39 11.23 -4.91
N GLY A 36 -13.79 10.08 -5.21
CA GLY A 36 -12.51 9.64 -4.66
C GLY A 36 -12.41 8.13 -4.57
N ILE A 37 -11.22 7.63 -4.24
CA ILE A 37 -10.99 6.22 -3.88
C ILE A 37 -10.78 6.16 -2.38
N GLY A 38 -11.64 5.48 -1.63
CA GLY A 38 -11.54 5.34 -0.17
C GLY A 38 -10.66 4.15 0.26
N LEU A 39 -10.41 3.23 -0.67
CA LEU A 39 -9.49 2.11 -0.48
C LEU A 39 -8.94 1.65 -1.84
N CYS A 40 -7.65 1.87 -2.05
CA CYS A 40 -6.82 1.24 -3.06
C CYS A 40 -5.92 0.21 -2.38
N ARG A 41 -6.11 -1.06 -2.71
CA ARG A 41 -5.33 -2.20 -2.23
C ARG A 41 -4.07 -2.37 -3.08
N THR A 42 -2.91 -2.36 -2.43
CA THR A 42 -1.62 -2.46 -3.12
C THR A 42 -1.22 -3.91 -3.40
N GLU A 43 -1.84 -4.88 -2.74
CA GLU A 43 -1.56 -6.31 -2.81
C GLU A 43 -1.59 -6.85 -4.23
N HIS A 44 -2.62 -6.47 -5.00
CA HIS A 44 -2.77 -6.91 -6.39
C HIS A 44 -1.63 -6.42 -7.29
N MET A 45 -0.98 -5.31 -6.91
CA MET A 45 0.17 -4.75 -7.64
C MET A 45 1.45 -5.58 -7.45
N PHE A 46 1.46 -6.60 -6.58
CA PHE A 46 2.63 -7.47 -6.34
C PHE A 46 2.53 -8.84 -7.01
N PHE A 47 1.33 -9.28 -7.43
CA PHE A 47 1.11 -10.66 -7.90
C PHE A 47 1.43 -10.89 -9.38
N GLU A 48 1.72 -9.84 -10.16
CA GLU A 48 2.17 -10.01 -11.55
C GLU A 48 3.51 -10.79 -11.61
N PRO A 49 3.76 -11.66 -12.61
CA PRO A 49 4.91 -12.57 -12.64
C PRO A 49 6.28 -11.91 -12.45
N GLU A 50 6.51 -10.72 -13.01
CA GLU A 50 7.79 -10.00 -12.86
C GLU A 50 7.95 -9.40 -11.45
N ARG A 51 6.82 -9.03 -10.82
CA ARG A 51 6.78 -8.34 -9.53
C ARG A 51 6.84 -9.31 -8.37
N ILE A 52 6.16 -10.45 -8.50
CA ILE A 52 6.18 -11.50 -7.47
C ILE A 52 7.60 -12.06 -7.27
N SER A 53 8.42 -12.07 -8.33
CA SER A 53 9.83 -12.48 -8.24
C SER A 53 10.63 -11.58 -7.29
N ALA A 54 10.50 -10.25 -7.41
CA ALA A 54 11.17 -9.31 -6.51
C ALA A 54 10.70 -9.44 -5.04
N MET A 55 9.41 -9.72 -4.82
CA MET A 55 8.90 -10.00 -3.48
C MET A 55 9.48 -11.30 -2.91
N ARG A 56 9.55 -12.36 -3.72
CA ARG A 56 10.12 -13.65 -3.31
C ARG A 56 11.62 -13.53 -2.99
N GLU A 57 12.37 -12.77 -3.78
CA GLU A 57 13.78 -12.46 -3.52
C GLU A 57 13.95 -11.71 -2.18
N MET A 58 13.08 -10.74 -1.89
CA MET A 58 13.08 -10.05 -0.60
C MET A 58 12.77 -11.00 0.57
N ILE A 59 11.86 -11.96 0.39
CA ILE A 59 11.50 -12.92 1.43
C ILE A 59 12.67 -13.85 1.80
N VAL A 60 13.45 -14.29 0.81
CA VAL A 60 14.57 -15.22 1.04
C VAL A 60 15.88 -14.54 1.43
N ALA A 61 15.99 -13.21 1.25
CA ALA A 61 17.19 -12.46 1.55
C ALA A 61 17.68 -12.64 3.00
N ASN A 62 19.00 -12.59 3.19
CA ASN A 62 19.66 -12.87 4.47
C ASN A 62 19.88 -11.60 5.30
N ASP A 63 19.99 -10.45 4.65
CA ASP A 63 20.22 -9.17 5.32
C ASP A 63 19.32 -8.04 4.76
N GLU A 64 19.32 -6.90 5.46
CA GLU A 64 18.52 -5.73 5.09
C GLU A 64 18.95 -5.14 3.74
N ASN A 65 20.24 -5.18 3.40
CA ASN A 65 20.72 -4.59 2.14
C ASN A 65 20.21 -5.39 0.93
N GLU A 66 20.22 -6.72 1.03
CA GLU A 66 19.63 -7.62 0.03
C GLU A 66 18.12 -7.40 -0.09
N ARG A 67 17.40 -7.37 1.05
CA ARG A 67 15.96 -7.08 1.06
C ARG A 67 15.62 -5.75 0.39
N ARG A 68 16.37 -4.70 0.75
CA ARG A 68 16.18 -3.35 0.21
C ARG A 68 16.47 -3.31 -1.30
N LYS A 69 17.50 -4.00 -1.78
CA LYS A 69 17.77 -4.11 -3.23
C LYS A 69 16.65 -4.84 -3.96
N ALA A 70 16.14 -5.93 -3.39
CA ALA A 70 15.06 -6.71 -3.99
C ALA A 70 13.75 -5.91 -4.04
N ILE A 71 13.33 -5.31 -2.92
CA ILE A 71 12.06 -4.57 -2.86
C ILE A 71 12.07 -3.33 -3.77
N MET A 72 13.22 -2.65 -3.91
CA MET A 72 13.33 -1.46 -4.75
C MET A 72 13.19 -1.78 -6.26
N LYS A 73 13.30 -3.04 -6.68
CA LYS A 73 12.95 -3.45 -8.06
C LYS A 73 11.47 -3.21 -8.37
N LEU A 74 10.60 -3.18 -7.35
CA LEU A 74 9.17 -2.93 -7.50
C LEU A 74 8.82 -1.45 -7.66
N LEU A 75 9.72 -0.54 -7.27
CA LEU A 75 9.51 0.90 -7.31
C LEU A 75 8.97 1.39 -8.67
N PRO A 76 9.59 1.09 -9.84
CA PRO A 76 9.09 1.57 -11.12
C PRO A 76 7.69 1.02 -11.48
N HIS A 77 7.40 -0.22 -11.08
CA HIS A 77 6.10 -0.85 -11.34
C HIS A 77 5.00 -0.20 -10.49
N GLN A 78 5.23 -0.04 -9.18
CA GLN A 78 4.27 0.62 -8.31
C GLN A 78 4.07 2.09 -8.66
N LYS A 79 5.15 2.81 -8.98
CA LYS A 79 5.06 4.21 -9.43
C LYS A 79 4.15 4.33 -10.65
N LYS A 80 4.30 3.43 -11.63
CA LYS A 80 3.47 3.41 -12.85
C LYS A 80 1.99 3.19 -12.51
N ASP A 81 1.69 2.24 -11.63
CA ASP A 81 0.32 1.93 -11.22
C ASP A 81 -0.31 3.08 -10.43
N PHE A 82 0.41 3.62 -9.44
CA PHE A 82 -0.05 4.78 -8.66
C PHE A 82 -0.24 6.01 -9.55
N TYR A 83 0.64 6.25 -10.51
CA TYR A 83 0.47 7.32 -11.49
C TYR A 83 -0.85 7.15 -12.25
N GLY A 84 -1.12 5.94 -12.76
CA GLY A 84 -2.36 5.67 -13.49
C GLY A 84 -3.62 5.87 -12.64
N ILE A 85 -3.59 5.41 -11.39
CA ILE A 85 -4.72 5.52 -10.44
C ILE A 85 -4.94 6.97 -10.03
N LEU A 86 -3.87 7.67 -9.63
CA LEU A 86 -3.96 9.09 -9.25
C LEU A 86 -4.46 9.92 -10.43
N LYS A 87 -3.91 9.72 -11.64
CA LYS A 87 -4.34 10.42 -12.86
C LYS A 87 -5.82 10.22 -13.18
N ALA A 88 -6.31 8.98 -13.04
CA ALA A 88 -7.72 8.68 -13.26
C ALA A 88 -8.65 9.46 -12.32
N MET A 89 -8.18 9.76 -11.11
CA MET A 89 -8.98 10.38 -10.06
C MET A 89 -8.81 11.88 -9.92
N VAL A 90 -7.79 12.53 -10.49
CA VAL A 90 -7.61 13.99 -10.36
C VAL A 90 -8.91 14.74 -10.71
N PRO A 91 -9.38 15.68 -9.85
CA PRO A 91 -8.75 16.21 -8.63
C PRO A 91 -9.25 15.56 -7.31
N HIS A 92 -9.83 14.37 -7.36
CA HIS A 92 -10.39 13.67 -6.20
C HIS A 92 -9.33 12.92 -5.38
N PRO A 93 -9.55 12.75 -4.06
CA PRO A 93 -8.61 12.09 -3.17
C PRO A 93 -8.53 10.57 -3.42
N VAL A 94 -7.32 10.01 -3.24
CA VAL A 94 -7.04 8.59 -3.42
C VAL A 94 -6.36 8.03 -2.17
N THR A 95 -7.10 7.23 -1.40
CA THR A 95 -6.59 6.51 -0.24
C THR A 95 -5.92 5.22 -0.66
N ILE A 96 -4.61 5.14 -0.47
CA ILE A 96 -3.77 4.00 -0.81
C ILE A 96 -3.39 3.29 0.48
N ARG A 97 -3.82 2.03 0.63
CA ARG A 97 -3.46 1.19 1.77
C ARG A 97 -2.12 0.52 1.51
N LEU A 98 -1.19 0.70 2.44
CA LEU A 98 0.08 -0.02 2.43
C LEU A 98 -0.13 -1.54 2.51
N LEU A 99 0.93 -2.29 2.22
CA LEU A 99 0.89 -3.75 2.15
C LEU A 99 0.28 -4.37 3.42
N ASP A 100 -0.80 -5.12 3.25
CA ASP A 100 -1.54 -5.77 4.34
C ASP A 100 -1.27 -7.28 4.53
N PRO A 101 -1.10 -8.13 3.49
CA PRO A 101 -1.07 -9.57 3.66
C PRO A 101 0.27 -10.05 4.25
N PRO A 102 0.27 -11.20 4.94
CA PRO A 102 1.49 -11.83 5.41
C PRO A 102 2.35 -12.35 4.25
N LEU A 103 3.67 -12.45 4.48
CA LEU A 103 4.62 -12.79 3.42
C LEU A 103 4.44 -14.19 2.82
N HIS A 104 3.85 -15.13 3.56
CA HIS A 104 3.63 -16.49 3.05
C HIS A 104 2.64 -16.55 1.88
N GLU A 105 1.79 -15.53 1.69
CA GLU A 105 0.87 -15.47 0.53
C GLU A 105 1.61 -15.25 -0.80
N PHE A 106 2.86 -14.76 -0.78
CA PHE A 106 3.67 -14.57 -1.99
C PHE A 106 4.50 -15.80 -2.38
N LEU A 107 4.53 -16.82 -1.53
CA LEU A 107 5.29 -18.04 -1.74
C LEU A 107 4.42 -19.14 -2.36
N PRO A 108 4.96 -19.94 -3.29
CA PRO A 108 4.23 -21.05 -3.87
C PRO A 108 3.98 -22.14 -2.82
N GLN A 109 2.81 -22.78 -2.88
CA GLN A 109 2.46 -23.92 -2.01
C GLN A 109 2.72 -25.28 -2.67
N GLU A 110 2.79 -25.34 -4.00
CA GLU A 110 3.01 -26.58 -4.74
C GLU A 110 4.50 -26.93 -4.81
N LYS A 111 4.84 -28.20 -4.57
CA LYS A 111 6.24 -28.68 -4.53
C LYS A 111 7.01 -28.37 -5.81
N ASP A 112 6.40 -28.61 -6.97
CA ASP A 112 7.05 -28.40 -8.27
C ASP A 112 7.42 -26.92 -8.47
N GLN A 113 6.54 -26.01 -8.05
CA GLN A 113 6.77 -24.56 -8.10
C GLN A 113 7.84 -24.10 -7.10
N MET A 114 7.97 -24.79 -5.96
CA MET A 114 9.04 -24.50 -4.99
C MET A 114 10.42 -24.88 -5.54
N ASP A 115 10.52 -26.01 -6.25
CA ASP A 115 11.79 -26.44 -6.84
C ASP A 115 12.26 -25.47 -7.92
N ASP A 116 11.34 -24.96 -8.73
CA ASP A 116 11.67 -23.94 -9.74
C ASP A 116 12.02 -22.60 -9.09
N LEU A 117 11.30 -22.18 -8.05
CA LEU A 117 11.65 -20.97 -7.32
C LEU A 117 13.04 -21.05 -6.66
N ALA A 118 13.40 -22.21 -6.11
CA ALA A 118 14.72 -22.42 -5.52
C ALA A 118 15.85 -22.28 -6.56
N LYS A 119 15.63 -22.78 -7.79
CA LYS A 119 16.58 -22.61 -8.91
C LYS A 119 16.69 -21.15 -9.32
N ASP A 120 15.56 -20.46 -9.47
CA ASP A 120 15.52 -19.05 -9.89
C ASP A 120 16.22 -18.13 -8.89
N LEU A 121 16.05 -18.39 -7.60
CA LEU A 121 16.68 -17.64 -6.50
C LEU A 121 18.10 -18.11 -6.17
N ALA A 122 18.60 -19.16 -6.84
CA ALA A 122 19.90 -19.77 -6.59
C ALA A 122 20.13 -20.20 -5.12
N ILE A 123 19.08 -20.68 -4.45
CA ILE A 123 19.13 -21.18 -3.07
C ILE A 123 18.82 -22.68 -2.99
N SER A 124 19.19 -23.32 -1.89
CA SER A 124 18.83 -24.72 -1.67
C SER A 124 17.32 -24.87 -1.40
N ILE A 125 16.71 -25.96 -1.89
CA ILE A 125 15.30 -26.26 -1.63
C ILE A 125 15.01 -26.40 -0.12
N ASP A 126 15.96 -26.93 0.64
CA ASP A 126 15.84 -27.07 2.10
C ASP A 126 15.83 -25.71 2.79
N GLU A 127 16.61 -24.74 2.30
CA GLU A 127 16.57 -23.37 2.79
C GLU A 127 15.23 -22.69 2.48
N LEU A 128 14.73 -22.84 1.25
CA LEU A 128 13.41 -22.31 0.88
C LEU A 128 12.29 -22.92 1.74
N LYS A 129 12.32 -24.23 1.98
CA LYS A 129 11.34 -24.92 2.84
C LYS A 129 11.38 -24.40 4.28
N ARG A 130 12.57 -24.21 4.86
CA ARG A 130 12.69 -23.62 6.20
C ARG A 130 12.13 -22.20 6.24
N ARG A 131 12.37 -21.38 5.21
CA ARG A 131 11.82 -20.02 5.13
C ARG A 131 10.29 -20.04 5.09
N VAL A 132 9.70 -20.92 4.28
CA VAL A 132 8.25 -21.10 4.17
C VAL A 132 7.65 -21.57 5.50
N GLU A 133 8.29 -22.55 6.16
CA GLU A 133 7.85 -23.05 7.46
C GLU A 133 7.93 -21.99 8.56
N ASN A 134 8.98 -21.14 8.55
CA ASN A 134 9.11 -20.03 9.49
C ASN A 134 8.06 -18.92 9.28
N LEU A 135 7.57 -18.76 8.04
CA LEU A 135 6.51 -17.80 7.70
C LEU A 135 5.12 -18.40 7.81
N HIS A 136 5.02 -19.71 8.08
CA HIS A 136 3.73 -20.38 8.26
C HIS A 136 3.12 -19.96 9.59
N GLU A 137 1.85 -19.56 9.53
CA GLU A 137 1.11 -19.10 10.70
C GLU A 137 -0.16 -19.93 10.86
N LEU A 138 -0.49 -20.28 12.11
CA LEU A 138 -1.71 -21.00 12.43
C LEU A 138 -2.96 -20.15 12.12
N ASN A 139 -2.88 -18.84 12.32
CA ASN A 139 -3.97 -17.89 12.08
C ASN A 139 -3.46 -16.66 11.32
N PRO A 140 -3.29 -16.74 9.98
CA PRO A 140 -2.76 -15.65 9.15
C PRO A 140 -3.49 -14.32 9.33
N MET A 141 -4.81 -14.36 9.56
CA MET A 141 -5.62 -13.16 9.76
C MET A 141 -5.13 -12.29 10.93
N LEU A 142 -4.58 -12.90 11.99
CA LEU A 142 -4.10 -12.20 13.19
C LEU A 142 -2.57 -12.19 13.28
N GLY A 143 -1.88 -12.61 12.23
CA GLY A 143 -0.44 -12.86 12.19
C GLY A 143 0.43 -11.64 11.91
N HIS A 144 1.60 -11.89 11.32
CA HIS A 144 2.63 -10.91 10.98
C HIS A 144 2.34 -10.23 9.64
N ARG A 145 1.48 -9.22 9.72
CA ARG A 145 0.90 -8.55 8.55
C ARG A 145 0.65 -7.06 8.82
N GLY A 146 0.27 -6.30 7.79
CA GLY A 146 0.00 -4.86 7.90
C GLY A 146 1.13 -4.05 8.55
N CYS A 147 0.80 -3.13 9.47
CA CYS A 147 1.83 -2.29 10.11
C CYS A 147 2.92 -3.07 10.85
N ARG A 148 2.64 -4.29 11.34
CA ARG A 148 3.62 -5.14 12.03
C ARG A 148 4.74 -5.57 11.08
N LEU A 149 4.35 -5.86 9.84
CA LEU A 149 5.29 -6.18 8.77
C LEU A 149 6.12 -4.95 8.40
N GLY A 150 5.48 -3.80 8.20
CA GLY A 150 6.18 -2.53 7.92
C GLY A 150 7.05 -2.02 9.08
N ILE A 151 6.83 -2.46 10.32
CA ILE A 151 7.74 -2.19 11.46
C ILE A 151 8.97 -3.10 11.39
N SER A 152 8.76 -4.37 11.05
CA SER A 152 9.84 -5.38 11.01
C SER A 152 10.72 -5.24 9.77
N TYR A 153 10.12 -4.80 8.65
CA TYR A 153 10.76 -4.57 7.36
C TYR A 153 10.39 -3.17 6.83
N PRO A 154 10.96 -2.10 7.42
CA PRO A 154 10.68 -0.70 7.04
C PRO A 154 10.86 -0.41 5.55
N GLU A 155 11.79 -1.11 4.90
CA GLU A 155 12.09 -0.97 3.47
C GLU A 155 10.88 -1.19 2.55
N ILE A 156 9.86 -1.96 3.00
CA ILE A 156 8.59 -2.12 2.28
C ILE A 156 7.82 -0.79 2.27
N THR A 157 7.57 -0.23 3.46
CA THR A 157 6.88 1.06 3.61
C THR A 157 7.64 2.18 2.91
N GLU A 158 8.97 2.16 2.99
CA GLU A 158 9.81 3.12 2.29
C GLU A 158 9.60 3.08 0.76
N MET A 159 9.66 1.89 0.17
CA MET A 159 9.47 1.70 -1.27
C MET A 159 8.06 2.12 -1.71
N GLN A 160 7.01 1.70 -1.00
CA GLN A 160 5.63 2.06 -1.35
C GLN A 160 5.39 3.57 -1.23
N SER A 161 5.83 4.18 -0.13
CA SER A 161 5.68 5.63 0.07
C SER A 161 6.42 6.41 -1.02
N ARG A 162 7.64 6.00 -1.35
CA ARG A 162 8.42 6.61 -2.43
C ARG A 162 7.72 6.46 -3.78
N ALA A 163 7.17 5.30 -4.10
CA ALA A 163 6.42 5.07 -5.33
C ALA A 163 5.19 6.01 -5.46
N ILE A 164 4.42 6.17 -4.37
CA ILE A 164 3.25 7.06 -4.30
C ILE A 164 3.67 8.51 -4.55
N PHE A 165 4.71 8.98 -3.86
CA PHE A 165 5.14 10.37 -3.95
C PHE A 165 5.84 10.69 -5.27
N GLU A 166 6.65 9.77 -5.82
CA GLU A 166 7.23 9.98 -7.15
C GLU A 166 6.15 10.01 -8.25
N ALA A 167 5.09 9.22 -8.13
CA ALA A 167 3.94 9.29 -9.03
C ALA A 167 3.17 10.62 -8.89
N THR A 168 3.04 11.10 -7.65
CA THR A 168 2.42 12.39 -7.32
C THR A 168 3.21 13.54 -7.94
N VAL A 169 4.53 13.56 -7.76
CA VAL A 169 5.43 14.57 -8.35
C VAL A 169 5.29 14.60 -9.87
N GLN A 170 5.26 13.44 -10.52
CA GLN A 170 5.09 13.37 -11.97
C GLN A 170 3.78 14.04 -12.44
N LEU A 171 2.68 13.83 -11.72
CA LEU A 171 1.41 14.48 -12.04
C LEU A 171 1.44 15.99 -11.77
N VAL A 172 2.09 16.44 -10.70
CA VAL A 172 2.28 17.88 -10.44
C VAL A 172 3.10 18.54 -11.54
N GLN A 173 4.12 17.87 -12.08
CA GLN A 173 4.88 18.35 -13.27
C GLN A 173 4.00 18.47 -14.52
N GLU A 174 2.97 17.63 -14.64
CA GLU A 174 1.98 17.68 -15.71
C GLU A 174 0.91 18.77 -15.48
N ASN A 175 1.04 19.58 -14.42
CA ASN A 175 0.08 20.60 -13.97
C ASN A 175 -1.26 20.04 -13.48
N GLU A 176 -1.27 18.78 -13.02
CA GLU A 176 -2.40 18.17 -12.36
C GLU A 176 -2.36 18.42 -10.84
N CYS A 177 -3.51 18.31 -10.16
CA CYS A 177 -3.63 18.44 -8.70
C CYS A 177 -3.99 17.10 -8.05
N PRO A 178 -3.04 16.15 -7.91
CA PRO A 178 -3.29 14.88 -7.21
C PRO A 178 -3.44 15.08 -5.71
N TYR A 179 -4.30 14.28 -5.08
CA TYR A 179 -4.50 14.25 -3.61
C TYR A 179 -4.27 12.84 -3.05
N PRO A 180 -3.00 12.41 -2.88
CA PRO A 180 -2.68 11.12 -2.31
C PRO A 180 -2.93 11.10 -0.79
N GLU A 181 -3.58 10.04 -0.32
CA GLU A 181 -3.77 9.74 1.10
C GLU A 181 -3.14 8.37 1.39
N VAL A 182 -2.13 8.31 2.26
CA VAL A 182 -1.44 7.07 2.62
C VAL A 182 -2.08 6.50 3.89
N MET A 183 -2.53 5.25 3.81
CA MET A 183 -3.23 4.57 4.89
C MET A 183 -2.44 3.40 5.44
N VAL A 184 -2.19 3.42 6.75
CA VAL A 184 -1.53 2.34 7.48
C VAL A 184 -2.56 1.29 7.92
N PRO A 185 -2.42 0.01 7.54
CA PRO A 185 -3.31 -1.07 7.99
C PRO A 185 -2.92 -1.63 9.36
N LEU A 186 -3.88 -2.27 10.03
CA LEU A 186 -3.73 -3.10 11.24
C LEU A 186 -3.14 -2.42 12.48
N VAL A 187 -3.27 -1.09 12.58
CA VAL A 187 -2.81 -0.33 13.75
C VAL A 187 -3.60 -0.73 14.99
N GLY A 188 -2.91 -1.09 16.07
CA GLY A 188 -3.53 -1.36 17.38
C GLY A 188 -3.18 -0.33 18.45
N SER A 189 -2.13 0.47 18.23
CA SER A 189 -1.59 1.46 19.16
C SER A 189 -1.05 2.70 18.44
N VAL A 190 -1.04 3.84 19.13
CA VAL A 190 -0.50 5.09 18.59
C VAL A 190 0.98 4.99 18.21
N SER A 191 1.77 4.21 18.96
CA SER A 191 3.20 4.03 18.68
C SER A 191 3.46 3.30 17.37
N GLU A 192 2.64 2.30 17.02
CA GLU A 192 2.73 1.61 15.73
C GLU A 192 2.44 2.57 14.57
N PHE A 193 1.42 3.42 14.72
CA PHE A 193 1.09 4.43 13.72
C PHE A 193 2.20 5.47 13.57
N ILE A 194 2.69 6.03 14.67
CA ILE A 194 3.80 7.01 14.67
C ILE A 194 5.04 6.44 13.98
N HIS A 195 5.36 5.16 14.21
CA HIS A 195 6.48 4.51 13.54
C HIS A 195 6.33 4.54 12.01
N GLN A 196 5.17 4.12 11.50
CA GLN A 196 4.92 4.09 10.05
C GLN A 196 4.85 5.51 9.47
N ARG A 197 4.18 6.44 10.15
CA ARG A 197 4.10 7.84 9.75
C ARG A 197 5.48 8.47 9.59
N LYS A 198 6.41 8.24 10.51
CA LYS A 198 7.79 8.76 10.40
C LYS A 198 8.50 8.28 9.13
N ILE A 199 8.29 7.03 8.73
CA ILE A 199 8.87 6.48 7.50
C ILE A 199 8.24 7.17 6.28
N ILE A 200 6.91 7.28 6.25
CA ILE A 200 6.15 7.92 5.16
C ILE A 200 6.60 9.38 5.00
N ASP A 201 6.59 10.16 6.09
CA ASP A 201 6.95 11.57 6.09
C ASP A 201 8.42 11.77 5.68
N SER A 202 9.33 10.87 6.10
CA SER A 202 10.73 10.91 5.67
C SER A 202 10.89 10.68 4.16
N GLN A 203 10.13 9.75 3.56
CA GLN A 203 10.18 9.54 2.11
C GLN A 203 9.55 10.70 1.35
N ALA A 204 8.48 11.31 1.86
CA ALA A 204 7.91 12.51 1.27
C ALA A 204 8.94 13.64 1.21
N LEU A 205 9.66 13.89 2.32
CA LEU A 205 10.72 14.90 2.37
C LEU A 205 11.83 14.62 1.35
N LYS A 206 12.34 13.39 1.30
CA LYS A 206 13.38 13.00 0.32
C LYS A 206 12.92 13.23 -1.12
N VAL A 207 11.70 12.82 -1.45
CA VAL A 207 11.16 12.99 -2.82
C VAL A 207 10.97 14.48 -3.15
N LYS A 208 10.52 15.30 -2.20
CA LYS A 208 10.44 16.77 -2.37
C LYS A 208 11.81 17.40 -2.62
N GLU A 209 12.81 17.04 -1.81
CA GLU A 209 14.19 17.54 -1.94
C GLU A 209 14.83 17.12 -3.27
N GLU A 210 14.68 15.86 -3.67
CA GLU A 210 15.25 15.32 -4.91
C GLU A 210 14.59 15.90 -6.17
N SER A 211 13.28 16.16 -6.14
CA SER A 211 12.52 16.67 -7.29
C SER A 211 12.43 18.20 -7.36
N GLY A 212 12.62 18.88 -6.23
CA GLY A 212 12.38 20.32 -6.09
C GLY A 212 10.90 20.72 -6.18
N ILE A 213 9.98 19.77 -6.00
CA ILE A 213 8.53 19.97 -6.16
C ILE A 213 7.81 19.77 -4.85
N GLU A 214 7.01 20.76 -4.48
CA GLU A 214 6.09 20.66 -3.35
C GLU A 214 4.79 19.98 -3.76
N PHE A 215 4.26 19.14 -2.87
CA PHE A 215 2.97 18.49 -2.99
C PHE A 215 2.38 18.25 -1.60
N GLU A 216 1.04 18.16 -1.55
CA GLU A 216 0.29 17.82 -0.34
C GLU A 216 -0.05 16.33 -0.31
N TYR A 217 -0.15 15.78 0.89
CA TYR A 217 -0.60 14.42 1.14
C TYR A 217 -1.19 14.33 2.55
N MET A 218 -1.97 13.28 2.80
CA MET A 218 -2.40 12.94 4.16
C MET A 218 -1.92 11.56 4.56
N VAL A 219 -1.65 11.38 5.85
CA VAL A 219 -1.38 10.07 6.45
C VAL A 219 -2.46 9.76 7.47
N GLY A 220 -3.08 8.60 7.31
CA GLY A 220 -4.14 8.12 8.18
C GLY A 220 -4.04 6.63 8.42
N THR A 221 -5.02 6.09 9.14
CA THR A 221 -5.01 4.68 9.53
C THR A 221 -6.35 4.01 9.25
N MET A 222 -6.28 2.72 8.98
CA MET A 222 -7.44 1.86 9.07
C MET A 222 -7.76 1.61 10.56
N ILE A 223 -9.04 1.67 10.92
CA ILE A 223 -9.56 1.32 12.24
C ILE A 223 -10.30 -0.01 12.09
N GLU A 224 -9.55 -1.09 12.26
CA GLU A 224 -10.00 -2.49 12.06
C GLU A 224 -9.69 -3.41 13.25
N LEU A 225 -8.93 -2.93 14.24
CA LEU A 225 -8.69 -3.65 15.49
C LEU A 225 -9.54 -3.04 16.62
N PRO A 226 -10.24 -3.83 17.44
CA PRO A 226 -11.03 -3.31 18.56
C PRO A 226 -10.22 -2.41 19.50
N ARG A 227 -8.93 -2.71 19.68
CA ARG A 227 -8.03 -1.87 20.49
C ARG A 227 -7.88 -0.46 19.91
N ALA A 228 -7.80 -0.30 18.58
CA ALA A 228 -7.70 1.00 17.94
C ALA A 228 -8.95 1.86 18.21
N CYS A 229 -10.14 1.25 18.26
CA CYS A 229 -11.36 1.94 18.68
C CYS A 229 -11.28 2.42 20.13
N MET A 230 -10.69 1.62 21.02
CA MET A 230 -10.56 1.94 22.45
C MET A 230 -9.55 3.05 22.75
N VAL A 231 -8.55 3.25 21.89
CA VAL A 231 -7.52 4.31 22.02
C VAL A 231 -7.57 5.31 20.86
N ALA A 232 -8.75 5.46 20.24
CA ALA A 232 -8.93 6.26 19.03
C ALA A 232 -8.58 7.74 19.26
N ASP A 233 -8.78 8.26 20.46
CA ASP A 233 -8.38 9.61 20.88
C ASP A 233 -6.87 9.84 20.73
N SER A 234 -6.06 8.87 21.17
CA SER A 234 -4.61 8.93 21.07
C SER A 234 -4.14 8.78 19.63
N ILE A 235 -4.79 7.92 18.84
CA ILE A 235 -4.45 7.75 17.42
C ILE A 235 -4.85 9.01 16.61
N ALA A 236 -6.01 9.61 16.91
CA ALA A 236 -6.52 10.79 16.21
C ALA A 236 -5.68 12.05 16.43
N ALA A 237 -4.87 12.11 17.50
CA ALA A 237 -3.89 13.17 17.68
C ALA A 237 -2.80 13.16 16.59
N GLU A 238 -2.58 12.01 15.95
CA GLU A 238 -1.54 11.81 14.94
C GLU A 238 -2.12 11.58 13.53
N ALA A 239 -3.18 10.78 13.40
CA ALA A 239 -3.75 10.43 12.11
C ALA A 239 -4.65 11.55 11.56
N GLN A 240 -4.49 11.89 10.28
CA GLN A 240 -5.29 12.94 9.62
C GLN A 240 -6.68 12.43 9.18
N PHE A 241 -6.85 11.12 9.05
CA PHE A 241 -8.14 10.48 8.76
C PHE A 241 -8.21 9.06 9.32
N PHE A 242 -9.44 8.57 9.51
CA PHE A 242 -9.75 7.18 9.80
C PHE A 242 -10.54 6.56 8.65
N SER A 243 -10.21 5.31 8.33
CA SER A 243 -11.02 4.45 7.46
C SER A 243 -11.43 3.22 8.25
N PHE A 244 -12.73 2.97 8.40
CA PHE A 244 -13.21 1.79 9.14
C PHE A 244 -13.15 0.56 8.23
N GLY A 245 -12.40 -0.46 8.67
CA GLY A 245 -12.15 -1.72 7.98
C GLY A 245 -12.85 -2.89 8.65
#